data_AF-A0A3S4HWJ2-F1
#
_entry.id   AF-A0A3S4HWJ2-F1
#
_cell.length_a   1.000
_cell.length_b   1.000
_cell.length_c   1.000
_cell.angle_alpha   90.00
_cell.angle_beta   90.00
_cell.angle_gamma   90.00
#
_symmetry.space_group_name_H-M   'P 1'
#
loop_
_entity.id
_entity.type
_entity.pdbx_description
1 polymer ?
#
loop_
_entity_poly.entity_id
_entity_poly.type
_entity_poly.pdbx_seq_one_letter_code
_entity_poly.pdbx_strand_id
1 'polypeptide(L)'
;MKLSLPALRNTPWFKATSGQWRYALRNTIAMCLALTFAYYLNLDEPYWAMTSAAVVSFPTVGGVISKSLGRIAGSLLGATAALIIAGHTLNEPWLFLF
;
A
#
# COMPACT_ATOMS: atom_id res chain seq x y z
N MET A 1 -41.19 9.00 -18.76
CA MET A 1 -40.05 8.85 -17.82
C MET A 1 -38.82 9.47 -18.47
N LYS A 2 -38.56 10.77 -18.25
CA LYS A 2 -37.40 11.48 -18.83
C LYS A 2 -36.16 11.15 -18.01
N LEU A 3 -35.30 10.26 -18.52
CA LEU A 3 -33.97 10.02 -17.97
C LEU A 3 -33.11 11.28 -18.22
N SER A 4 -32.87 12.04 -17.16
CA SER A 4 -31.99 13.20 -17.18
C SER A 4 -30.56 12.71 -17.49
N LEU A 5 -30.09 12.96 -18.71
CA LEU A 5 -28.70 12.75 -19.14
C LEU A 5 -27.62 13.78 -18.66
N PRO A 6 -27.87 14.85 -17.85
CA PRO A 6 -26.80 15.77 -17.46
C PRO A 6 -25.89 15.23 -16.35
N ALA A 7 -26.19 14.07 -15.76
CA ALA A 7 -25.36 13.43 -14.75
C ALA A 7 -24.00 12.96 -15.30
N LEU A 8 -23.95 12.47 -16.53
CA LEU A 8 -22.72 11.92 -17.14
C LEU A 8 -21.64 13.00 -17.33
N ARG A 9 -22.06 14.22 -17.65
CA ARG A 9 -21.18 15.38 -17.90
C ARG A 9 -20.66 16.05 -16.62
N ASN A 10 -21.32 15.85 -15.49
CA ASN A 10 -20.86 16.34 -14.19
C ASN A 10 -20.06 15.29 -13.40
N THR A 11 -19.72 14.16 -14.03
CA THR A 11 -18.90 13.15 -13.37
C THR A 11 -17.50 13.71 -13.10
N PRO A 12 -16.94 13.47 -11.90
CA PRO A 12 -15.63 13.98 -11.51
C PRO A 12 -14.51 13.51 -12.45
N TRP A 13 -14.71 12.39 -13.14
CA TRP A 13 -13.82 11.83 -14.16
C TRP A 13 -13.58 12.78 -15.35
N PHE A 14 -14.62 13.49 -15.81
CA PHE A 14 -14.51 14.43 -16.93
C PHE A 14 -13.98 15.82 -16.51
N LYS A 15 -14.06 16.14 -15.22
CA LYS A 15 -13.51 17.40 -14.66
C LYS A 15 -12.06 17.25 -14.16
N ALA A 16 -11.46 16.08 -14.30
CA ALA A 16 -10.10 15.83 -13.81
C ALA A 16 -9.05 16.60 -14.62
N THR A 17 -8.23 17.38 -13.94
CA THR A 17 -7.13 18.14 -14.53
C THR A 17 -6.04 17.21 -15.09
N SER A 18 -5.30 17.64 -16.09
CA SER A 18 -4.16 16.89 -16.68
C SER A 18 -3.17 16.36 -15.64
N GLY A 19 -2.92 17.12 -14.57
CA GLY A 19 -2.07 16.70 -13.44
C GLY A 19 -2.63 15.51 -12.65
N GLN A 20 -3.96 15.44 -12.45
CA GLN A 20 -4.61 14.34 -11.74
C GLN A 20 -4.56 13.05 -12.56
N TRP A 21 -4.76 13.14 -13.87
CA TRP A 21 -4.60 12.01 -14.79
C TRP A 21 -3.17 11.47 -14.81
N ARG A 22 -2.18 12.36 -14.85
CA ARG A 22 -0.77 11.97 -14.82
C ARG A 22 -0.37 11.32 -13.50
N TYR A 23 -0.91 11.81 -12.38
CA TYR A 23 -0.73 11.18 -11.07
C TYR A 23 -1.37 9.79 -11.03
N ALA A 24 -2.63 9.67 -11.45
CA ALA A 24 -3.35 8.40 -11.47
C ALA A 24 -2.61 7.35 -12.30
N LEU A 25 -2.19 7.69 -13.52
CA LEU A 25 -1.43 6.79 -14.39
C LEU A 25 -0.13 6.31 -13.74
N ARG A 26 0.66 7.24 -13.18
CA ARG A 26 1.93 6.91 -12.49
C ARG A 26 1.69 6.00 -11.30
N ASN A 27 0.66 6.27 -10.51
CA ASN A 27 0.32 5.47 -9.36
C ASN A 27 -0.13 4.07 -9.75
N THR A 28 -0.98 3.94 -10.78
CA THR A 28 -1.41 2.65 -11.30
C THR A 28 -0.22 1.83 -11.79
N ILE A 29 0.71 2.43 -12.54
CA ILE A 29 1.92 1.75 -12.99
C ILE A 29 2.78 1.30 -11.79
N ALA A 30 2.94 2.15 -10.78
CA ALA A 30 3.68 1.80 -9.56
C ALA A 30 3.04 0.61 -8.81
N MET A 31 1.71 0.59 -8.70
CA MET A 31 0.97 -0.52 -8.07
C MET A 31 1.10 -1.83 -8.86
N CYS A 32 1.00 -1.77 -10.19
CA CYS A 32 1.21 -2.94 -11.05
C CYS A 32 2.63 -3.47 -10.93
N LEU A 33 3.64 -2.58 -10.96
CA LEU A 33 5.04 -2.98 -10.78
C LEU A 33 5.28 -3.63 -9.42
N ALA A 34 4.76 -3.04 -8.33
CA ALA A 34 4.87 -3.61 -6.99
C ALA A 34 4.30 -5.04 -6.93
N LEU A 35 3.16 -5.28 -7.58
CA LEU A 35 2.55 -6.60 -7.66
C LEU A 35 3.41 -7.57 -8.49
N THR A 36 3.90 -7.14 -9.66
CA THR A 36 4.78 -7.96 -10.51
C THR A 36 6.05 -8.36 -9.77
N PHE A 37 6.68 -7.43 -9.03
CA PHE A 37 7.85 -7.73 -8.20
C PHE A 37 7.52 -8.70 -7.07
N ALA A 38 6.35 -8.57 -6.43
CA ALA A 38 5.95 -9.48 -5.37
C ALA A 38 5.74 -10.91 -5.88
N TYR A 39 5.12 -11.07 -7.05
CA TYR A 39 5.02 -12.37 -7.72
C TYR A 39 6.38 -12.92 -8.14
N TYR A 40 7.26 -12.06 -8.67
CA TYR A 40 8.61 -12.46 -9.07
C TYR A 40 9.44 -12.97 -7.88
N LEU A 41 9.31 -12.33 -6.73
CA LEU A 41 9.96 -12.72 -5.47
C LEU A 41 9.27 -13.90 -4.77
N ASN A 42 8.16 -14.43 -5.31
CA ASN A 42 7.35 -15.48 -4.70
C ASN A 42 6.99 -15.17 -3.23
N LEU A 43 6.57 -13.94 -2.94
CA LEU A 43 6.02 -13.61 -1.61
C LEU A 43 4.74 -14.43 -1.38
N ASP A 44 4.56 -14.91 -0.16
CA ASP A 44 3.35 -15.65 0.25
C ASP A 44 2.08 -14.83 0.01
N GLU A 45 2.16 -13.52 0.18
CA GLU A 45 1.01 -12.61 0.15
C GLU A 45 1.26 -11.39 -0.77
N PRO A 46 1.26 -11.58 -2.09
CA PRO A 46 1.65 -10.54 -3.05
C PRO A 46 0.68 -9.34 -3.07
N TYR A 47 -0.55 -9.53 -2.61
CA TYR A 47 -1.54 -8.46 -2.54
C TYR A 47 -1.13 -7.35 -1.55
N TRP A 48 -0.36 -7.66 -0.49
CA TRP A 48 0.11 -6.65 0.48
C TRP A 48 1.12 -5.68 -0.11
N ALA A 49 1.90 -6.10 -1.11
CA ALA A 49 2.83 -5.22 -1.81
C ALA A 49 2.06 -4.15 -2.60
N MET A 50 1.00 -4.55 -3.30
CA MET A 50 0.12 -3.63 -4.02
C MET A 50 -0.58 -2.65 -3.07
N THR A 51 -1.18 -3.15 -1.98
CA THR A 51 -1.90 -2.29 -1.02
C THR A 51 -0.96 -1.31 -0.33
N SER A 52 0.28 -1.72 -0.03
CA SER A 52 1.32 -0.83 0.48
C SER A 52 1.64 0.31 -0.49
N ALA A 53 1.82 0.02 -1.78
CA ALA A 53 2.05 1.04 -2.80
C ALA A 53 0.87 2.01 -2.90
N ALA A 54 -0.37 1.52 -2.82
CA ALA A 54 -1.57 2.35 -2.83
C ALA A 54 -1.64 3.29 -1.60
N VAL A 55 -1.37 2.79 -0.40
CA VAL A 55 -1.48 3.58 0.85
C VAL A 55 -0.42 4.68 0.93
N VAL A 56 0.76 4.42 0.38
CA VAL A 56 1.89 5.36 0.39
C VAL A 56 1.77 6.42 -0.71
N SER A 57 0.98 6.14 -1.74
CA SER A 57 0.81 7.06 -2.87
C SER A 57 0.21 8.40 -2.45
N PHE A 58 0.91 9.47 -2.82
CA PHE A 58 0.53 10.86 -2.57
C PHE A 58 0.83 11.71 -3.80
N PRO A 59 0.06 12.79 -4.02
CA PRO A 59 0.24 13.67 -5.18
C PRO A 59 1.60 14.40 -5.18
N THR A 60 2.27 14.48 -4.03
CA THR A 60 3.60 15.09 -3.89
C THR A 60 4.67 14.03 -3.70
N VAL A 61 5.80 14.18 -4.40
CA VAL A 61 6.92 13.24 -4.34
C VAL A 61 7.50 13.13 -2.92
N GLY A 62 7.63 14.26 -2.22
CA GLY A 62 8.13 14.28 -0.84
C GLY A 62 7.22 13.55 0.15
N GLY A 63 5.89 13.63 -0.03
CA GLY A 63 4.92 12.93 0.83
C GLY A 63 5.01 11.41 0.68
N VAL A 64 5.17 10.92 -0.55
CA VAL A 64 5.36 9.49 -0.85
C VAL A 64 6.61 8.95 -0.16
N ILE A 65 7.73 9.65 -0.29
CA ILE A 65 9.02 9.21 0.27
C ILE A 65 8.97 9.19 1.80
N SER A 66 8.47 10.25 2.44
CA SER A 66 8.40 10.29 3.91
C SER A 66 7.49 9.19 4.47
N LYS A 67 6.36 8.90 3.81
CA LYS A 67 5.44 7.85 4.27
C LYS A 67 5.96 6.45 3.98
N SER A 68 6.67 6.23 2.86
CA SER A 68 7.29 4.94 2.56
C SER A 68 8.39 4.62 3.58
N LEU A 69 9.22 5.61 3.93
CA LEU A 69 10.29 5.45 4.90
C LEU A 69 9.75 5.10 6.29
N GLY A 70 8.66 5.76 6.70
CA GLY A 70 7.96 5.44 7.94
C GLY A 70 7.46 4.00 8.01
N ARG A 71 6.96 3.45 6.89
CA ARG A 71 6.55 2.03 6.83
C ARG A 71 7.75 1.09 6.96
N ILE A 72 8.85 1.35 6.28
CA ILE A 72 10.05 0.52 6.34
C ILE A 72 10.61 0.50 7.77
N ALA A 73 10.75 1.66 8.40
CA ALA A 73 11.23 1.77 9.78
C ALA A 73 10.29 1.04 10.76
N GLY A 74 8.97 1.23 10.62
CA GLY A 74 7.97 0.54 11.45
C GLY A 74 8.00 -0.98 11.29
N SER A 75 8.11 -1.49 10.05
CA SER A 75 8.22 -2.92 9.78
C SER A 75 9.49 -3.53 10.38
N LEU A 76 10.63 -2.84 10.27
CA LEU A 76 11.89 -3.31 10.82
C LEU A 76 11.86 -3.35 12.36
N LEU A 77 11.33 -2.28 12.98
CA LEU A 77 11.15 -2.22 14.44
C LEU A 77 10.20 -3.31 14.94
N GLY A 78 9.05 -3.50 14.26
CA GLY A 78 8.09 -4.55 14.60
C GLY A 78 8.68 -5.96 14.47
N ALA A 79 9.41 -6.23 13.38
CA ALA A 79 10.12 -7.49 13.18
C ALA A 79 11.17 -7.74 14.27
N THR A 80 11.94 -6.71 14.64
CA THR A 80 12.97 -6.79 15.68
C THR A 80 12.33 -7.08 17.05
N ALA A 81 11.26 -6.37 17.40
CA ALA A 81 10.51 -6.60 18.63
C ALA A 81 9.92 -8.02 18.68
N ALA A 82 9.33 -8.50 17.57
CA ALA A 82 8.81 -9.85 17.45
C ALA A 82 9.89 -10.91 17.67
N LEU A 83 11.09 -10.73 17.09
CA LEU A 83 12.23 -11.63 17.30
C LEU A 83 12.72 -11.66 18.74
N ILE A 84 12.78 -10.50 19.41
CA ILE A 84 13.17 -10.42 20.83
C ILE A 84 12.16 -11.16 21.70
N ILE A 85 10.87 -10.90 21.49
CA ILE A 85 9.78 -11.55 22.25
C ILE A 85 9.80 -13.05 22.00
N ALA A 86 9.84 -13.49 20.74
CA ALA A 86 9.91 -14.90 20.39
C ALA A 86 11.13 -15.58 21.02
N GLY A 87 12.31 -14.96 20.94
CA GLY A 87 13.54 -15.50 21.56
C GLY A 87 13.44 -15.70 23.07
N HIS A 88 12.79 -14.78 23.80
CA HIS A 88 12.59 -14.91 25.25
C HIS A 88 11.46 -15.91 25.60
N THR A 89 10.42 -15.96 24.77
CA THR A 89 9.21 -16.75 25.03
C THR A 89 9.40 -18.24 24.70
N LEU A 90 10.31 -18.58 23.77
CA LEU A 90 10.65 -19.97 23.44
C LEU A 90 11.14 -20.79 24.64
N ASN A 91 11.66 -20.13 25.68
CA ASN A 91 12.16 -20.80 26.88
C ASN A 91 11.10 -20.98 27.99
N GLU A 92 9.91 -20.41 27.83
CA GLU A 92 8.82 -20.42 28.81
C GLU A 92 7.63 -21.23 28.25
N PRO A 93 7.58 -22.56 28.50
CA PRO A 93 6.54 -23.45 27.94
C PRO A 93 5.11 -23.08 28.41
N TRP A 94 4.98 -22.29 29.47
CA TRP A 94 3.70 -21.82 29.99
C TRP A 94 2.94 -20.88 29.04
N LEU A 95 3.63 -20.17 28.13
CA LEU A 95 3.00 -19.20 27.22
C LEU A 95 2.30 -19.84 26.02
N PHE A 96 2.51 -21.15 25.79
CA PHE A 96 1.91 -21.92 24.69
C PHE A 96 0.90 -22.99 25.19
N LEU A 97 0.62 -23.03 26.49
CA LEU A 97 -0.21 -24.07 27.13
C LEU A 97 -1.73 -23.79 27.10
N PHE A 98 -2.17 -22.71 26.46
CA PHE A 98 -3.58 -22.35 26.32
C PHE A 98 -3.91 -21.88 24.89
#